data_AF-A0AAU8ZKW2-F1
#
_entry.id   AF-A0AAU8ZKW2-F1
#
_cell.length_a   1.000
_cell.length_b   1.000
_cell.length_c   1.000
_cell.angle_alpha   90.00
_cell.angle_beta   90.00
_cell.angle_gamma   90.00
#
_symmetry.space_group_name_H-M   'P 1'
#
loop_
_entity.id
_entity.type
_entity.pdbx_description
1 polymer ?
#
loop_
_entity_poly.entity_id
_entity_poly.type
_entity_poly.pdbx_seq_one_letter_code
_entity_poly.pdbx_strand_id
1 'polypeptide(L)'
;MIKIVRYISVLTALILFSLPVRADLYSYITRSEGKPTNIDYYYTISAWNPPLRGSTNPCKIAGLTNKCYANINHRHVNGDKGGIADRNDKTFNQRCRNMDLNTLRDGFEVYKYIYDNCFGGLPYSGSTNHIGTAIRNECVTLFLTPTPNGGNGDMYPGAICGVSPPPGGICSFDLDRPGAVLNHQKVEENAINGNQASEYLTMKCSKDTTVRIYSVTDSSARLRLKNNLYTRLTLNNYLLDARSGGVPIYVREGYPNTALLKSTLETTGPVEPGSFFGNISIIMTID
;
A
#
# COMPACT_ATOMS: atom_id res chain seq x y z
N MET A 1 -40.83 -67.69 19.13
CA MET A 1 -41.76 -66.68 18.60
C MET A 1 -41.41 -65.33 19.20
N ILE A 2 -41.42 -64.26 18.37
CA ILE A 2 -41.31 -62.83 18.73
C ILE A 2 -39.84 -62.36 18.92
N LYS A 3 -39.19 -61.78 17.90
CA LYS A 3 -39.27 -60.38 17.36
C LYS A 3 -38.47 -59.40 18.24
N ILE A 4 -37.79 -58.35 17.78
CA ILE A 4 -37.35 -57.83 16.48
C ILE A 4 -36.51 -56.57 16.83
N VAL A 5 -35.43 -56.36 16.09
CA VAL A 5 -34.84 -55.06 15.72
C VAL A 5 -34.16 -54.18 16.79
N ARG A 6 -32.85 -54.05 16.55
CA ARG A 6 -31.90 -53.01 16.98
C ARG A 6 -32.45 -51.59 16.74
N TYR A 7 -32.46 -50.76 17.76
CA TYR A 7 -32.50 -49.30 17.60
C TYR A 7 -31.08 -48.74 17.72
N ILE A 8 -30.44 -48.51 16.57
CA ILE A 8 -29.33 -47.55 16.48
C ILE A 8 -30.00 -46.20 16.21
N SER A 9 -30.14 -45.40 17.25
CA SER A 9 -30.54 -44.00 17.12
C SER A 9 -29.38 -43.21 16.50
N VAL A 10 -29.34 -43.14 15.18
CA VAL A 10 -28.49 -42.17 14.48
C VAL A 10 -29.14 -40.81 14.66
N LEU A 11 -28.67 -40.06 15.66
CA LEU A 11 -28.97 -38.65 15.82
C LEU A 11 -28.23 -37.90 14.71
N THR A 12 -28.86 -37.73 13.55
CA THR A 12 -28.37 -36.84 12.49
C THR A 12 -28.47 -35.40 13.01
N ALA A 13 -27.42 -34.95 13.68
CA ALA A 13 -27.18 -33.53 13.90
C ALA A 13 -27.04 -32.87 12.52
N LEU A 14 -28.09 -32.22 12.06
CA LEU A 14 -28.05 -31.20 11.01
C LEU A 14 -27.17 -30.06 11.54
N ILE A 15 -25.86 -30.23 11.44
CA ILE A 15 -24.92 -29.13 11.54
C ILE A 15 -25.19 -28.30 10.29
N LEU A 16 -25.95 -27.22 10.45
CA LEU A 16 -26.02 -26.11 9.51
C LEU A 16 -24.61 -25.52 9.43
N PHE A 17 -23.74 -26.16 8.65
CA PHE A 17 -22.50 -25.56 8.20
C PHE A 17 -22.89 -24.39 7.31
N SER A 18 -23.01 -23.20 7.89
CA SER A 18 -22.94 -21.96 7.14
C SER A 18 -21.56 -21.95 6.50
N LEU A 19 -21.47 -22.29 5.21
CA LEU A 19 -20.24 -22.17 4.45
C LEU A 19 -19.77 -20.70 4.59
N PRO A 20 -18.52 -20.45 5.02
CA PRO A 20 -18.04 -19.08 5.15
C PRO A 20 -18.07 -18.45 3.75
N VAL A 21 -18.85 -17.38 3.62
CA VAL A 21 -18.92 -16.55 2.43
C VAL A 21 -17.57 -15.86 2.28
N ARG A 22 -16.68 -16.37 1.42
CA ARG A 22 -15.54 -15.59 0.92
C ARG A 22 -15.91 -15.05 -0.45
N ALA A 23 -16.78 -14.04 -0.48
CA ALA A 23 -16.87 -13.15 -1.62
C ALA A 23 -15.80 -12.08 -1.41
N ASP A 24 -14.59 -12.35 -1.88
CA ASP A 24 -13.52 -11.38 -1.79
C ASP A 24 -13.77 -10.29 -2.85
N LEU A 25 -14.15 -9.10 -2.40
CA LEU A 25 -14.26 -7.89 -3.22
C LEU A 25 -12.94 -7.15 -3.12
N TYR A 26 -12.17 -7.14 -4.19
CA TYR A 26 -10.85 -6.53 -4.22
C TYR A 26 -10.91 -5.11 -4.77
N SER A 27 -10.30 -4.20 -4.03
CA SER A 27 -10.20 -2.79 -4.40
C SER A 27 -8.87 -2.21 -3.97
N TYR A 28 -8.38 -1.20 -4.67
CA TYR A 28 -7.16 -0.50 -4.29
C TYR A 28 -7.21 0.96 -4.75
N ILE A 29 -6.52 1.81 -4.01
CA ILE A 29 -6.27 3.19 -4.39
C ILE A 29 -5.10 3.18 -5.36
N THR A 30 -5.29 3.70 -6.57
CA THR A 30 -4.25 3.80 -7.60
C THR A 30 -3.35 5.00 -7.37
N ARG A 31 -3.93 6.06 -6.81
CA ARG A 31 -3.26 7.35 -6.63
C ARG A 31 -3.97 8.12 -5.52
N SER A 32 -3.20 8.84 -4.71
CA SER A 32 -3.73 9.72 -3.66
C SER A 32 -3.09 11.10 -3.76
N GLU A 33 -3.87 12.18 -3.74
CA GLU A 33 -3.40 13.56 -3.97
C GLU A 33 -3.89 14.50 -2.87
N GLY A 34 -3.03 15.39 -2.37
CA GLY A 34 -3.38 16.34 -1.32
C GLY A 34 -2.66 16.07 0.00
N LYS A 35 -3.25 16.53 1.10
CA LYS A 35 -2.68 16.42 2.46
C LYS A 35 -3.38 15.29 3.22
N PRO A 36 -2.74 14.63 4.19
CA PRO A 36 -3.37 13.52 4.92
C PRO A 36 -4.76 13.79 5.52
N THR A 37 -5.10 15.06 5.82
CA THR A 37 -6.42 15.46 6.36
C THR A 37 -7.42 15.96 5.30
N ASN A 38 -6.98 16.15 4.06
CA ASN A 38 -7.79 16.51 2.91
C ASN A 38 -7.13 15.95 1.64
N ILE A 39 -7.61 14.79 1.22
CA ILE A 39 -6.95 13.94 0.22
C ILE A 39 -7.96 13.37 -0.76
N ASP A 40 -7.61 13.47 -2.03
CA ASP A 40 -8.33 12.87 -3.15
C ASP A 40 -7.77 11.47 -3.42
N TYR A 41 -8.64 10.48 -3.36
CA TYR A 41 -8.32 9.11 -3.69
C TYR A 41 -8.88 8.76 -5.06
N TYR A 42 -8.00 8.26 -5.93
CA TYR A 42 -8.35 7.61 -7.17
C TYR A 42 -8.30 6.11 -6.93
N TYR A 43 -9.38 5.41 -7.24
CA TYR A 43 -9.53 4.02 -6.84
C TYR A 43 -9.99 3.13 -7.99
N THR A 44 -9.75 1.83 -7.82
CA THR A 44 -10.22 0.77 -8.70
C THR A 44 -10.77 -0.37 -7.85
N ILE A 45 -12.02 -0.75 -8.09
CA ILE A 45 -12.58 -2.05 -7.74
C ILE A 45 -12.21 -3.01 -8.87
N SER A 46 -11.32 -3.96 -8.61
CA SER A 46 -10.67 -4.74 -9.67
C SER A 46 -11.32 -6.08 -9.92
N ALA A 47 -11.73 -6.76 -8.86
CA ALA A 47 -12.28 -8.10 -8.93
C ALA A 47 -13.29 -8.31 -7.81
N TRP A 48 -14.26 -9.18 -8.07
CA TRP A 48 -15.19 -9.62 -7.05
C TRP A 48 -15.55 -11.07 -7.30
N ASN A 49 -15.15 -11.94 -6.36
CA ASN A 49 -15.49 -13.35 -6.47
C ASN A 49 -16.98 -13.55 -6.16
N PRO A 50 -17.75 -14.20 -7.06
CA PRO A 50 -19.17 -14.44 -6.83
C PRO A 50 -19.35 -15.35 -5.61
N PRO A 51 -20.20 -14.98 -4.64
CA PRO A 51 -20.55 -15.86 -3.54
C PRO A 51 -21.35 -17.07 -4.05
N LEU A 52 -21.40 -18.15 -3.27
CA LEU A 52 -22.22 -19.31 -3.60
C LEU A 52 -23.72 -18.96 -3.60
N ARG A 53 -24.48 -19.60 -4.49
CA ARG A 53 -25.96 -19.51 -4.47
C ARG A 53 -26.50 -20.02 -3.14
N GLY A 54 -27.52 -19.34 -2.60
CA GLY A 54 -28.06 -19.64 -1.27
C GLY A 54 -27.23 -19.12 -0.09
N SER A 55 -26.11 -18.42 -0.33
CA SER A 55 -25.37 -17.73 0.73
C SER A 55 -26.21 -16.66 1.43
N THR A 56 -25.89 -16.38 2.70
CA THR A 56 -26.58 -15.33 3.47
C THR A 56 -26.53 -13.98 2.75
N ASN A 57 -27.67 -13.31 2.66
CA ASN A 57 -27.74 -11.96 2.10
C ASN A 57 -26.84 -11.01 2.93
N PRO A 58 -25.89 -10.30 2.31
CA PRO A 58 -24.92 -9.44 2.99
C PRO A 58 -25.56 -8.31 3.81
N CYS A 59 -26.76 -7.84 3.44
CA CYS A 59 -27.51 -6.85 4.21
C CYS A 59 -27.89 -7.36 5.60
N LYS A 60 -28.21 -8.66 5.72
CA LYS A 60 -28.50 -9.31 7.00
C LYS A 60 -27.25 -9.44 7.86
N ILE A 61 -26.10 -9.72 7.23
CA ILE A 61 -24.80 -9.78 7.91
C ILE A 61 -24.44 -8.39 8.47
N ALA A 62 -24.71 -7.33 7.71
CA ALA A 62 -24.53 -5.94 8.13
C ALA A 62 -25.60 -5.43 9.11
N GLY A 63 -26.56 -6.26 9.52
CA GLY A 63 -27.65 -5.87 10.43
C GLY A 63 -28.71 -4.93 9.84
N LEU A 64 -28.73 -4.76 8.52
CA LEU A 64 -29.66 -3.88 7.79
C LEU A 64 -30.91 -4.65 7.36
N THR A 65 -31.84 -4.91 8.29
CA THR A 65 -32.99 -5.80 8.02
C THR A 65 -34.20 -5.12 7.37
N ASN A 66 -34.33 -3.79 7.49
CA ASN A 66 -35.50 -3.06 6.97
C ASN A 66 -35.28 -2.55 5.53
N LYS A 67 -34.14 -1.92 5.29
CA LYS A 67 -33.73 -1.33 4.02
C LYS A 67 -32.23 -1.49 3.86
N CYS A 68 -31.78 -1.81 2.65
CA CYS A 68 -30.37 -1.97 2.36
C CYS A 68 -30.03 -1.54 0.94
N TYR A 69 -29.05 -0.67 0.81
CA TYR A 69 -28.57 -0.12 -0.44
C TYR A 69 -27.04 -0.13 -0.47
N ALA A 70 -26.50 -0.26 -1.67
CA ALA A 70 -25.06 -0.21 -1.90
C ALA A 70 -24.63 1.18 -2.38
N ASN A 71 -23.46 1.63 -1.91
CA ASN A 71 -22.73 2.77 -2.47
C ASN A 71 -21.23 2.48 -2.46
N ILE A 72 -20.44 3.25 -3.23
CA ILE A 72 -18.99 3.26 -3.08
C ILE A 72 -18.62 4.45 -2.21
N ASN A 73 -17.86 4.20 -1.16
CA ASN A 73 -17.40 5.19 -0.20
C ASN A 73 -15.97 4.83 0.25
N HIS A 74 -15.37 5.64 1.11
CA HIS A 74 -14.07 5.41 1.70
C HIS A 74 -14.19 5.19 3.21
N ARG A 75 -13.27 4.41 3.76
CA ARG A 75 -13.14 4.19 5.21
C ARG A 75 -12.83 5.52 5.89
N HIS A 76 -13.75 6.02 6.70
CA HIS A 76 -13.60 7.32 7.36
C HIS A 76 -13.06 7.23 8.81
N VAL A 77 -13.05 6.03 9.39
CA VAL A 77 -12.46 5.73 10.70
C VAL A 77 -11.91 4.30 10.72
N ASN A 78 -11.08 3.94 11.70
CA ASN A 78 -10.48 2.61 11.86
C ASN A 78 -11.47 1.47 12.22
N GLY A 79 -12.75 1.58 11.85
CA GLY A 79 -13.81 0.62 12.19
C GLY A 79 -14.67 0.22 10.99
N ASP A 80 -14.12 0.20 9.78
CA ASP A 80 -14.80 -0.23 8.55
C ASP A 80 -16.11 0.52 8.25
N LYS A 81 -16.19 1.78 8.72
CA LYS A 81 -17.30 2.69 8.46
C LYS A 81 -16.99 3.68 7.34
N GLY A 82 -17.98 3.90 6.48
CA GLY A 82 -17.90 4.85 5.38
C GLY A 82 -17.89 6.32 5.84
N GLY A 83 -17.49 7.23 4.96
CA GLY A 83 -17.59 8.67 5.18
C GLY A 83 -19.00 9.22 4.99
N ILE A 84 -19.10 10.55 4.85
CA ILE A 84 -20.37 11.24 4.62
C ILE A 84 -20.95 10.96 3.23
N ALA A 85 -22.26 11.11 3.09
CA ALA A 85 -23.03 10.85 1.86
C ALA A 85 -22.50 11.60 0.63
N ASP A 86 -22.04 12.85 0.81
CA ASP A 86 -21.58 13.71 -0.29
C ASP A 86 -20.30 13.21 -0.97
N ARG A 87 -19.60 12.25 -0.35
CA ARG A 87 -18.37 11.62 -0.86
C ARG A 87 -18.62 10.27 -1.54
N ASN A 88 -19.88 9.82 -1.57
CA ASN A 88 -20.27 8.63 -2.30
C ASN A 88 -20.02 8.81 -3.81
N ASP A 89 -19.66 7.74 -4.50
CA ASP A 89 -19.56 7.74 -5.96
C ASP A 89 -20.94 7.99 -6.59
N LYS A 90 -21.09 9.14 -7.25
CA LYS A 90 -22.37 9.58 -7.81
C LYS A 90 -22.86 8.67 -8.93
N THR A 91 -21.97 8.18 -9.79
CA THR A 91 -22.33 7.35 -10.94
C THR A 91 -22.82 5.99 -10.48
N PHE A 92 -22.07 5.35 -9.58
CA PHE A 92 -22.46 4.08 -8.98
C PHE A 92 -23.80 4.22 -8.25
N ASN A 93 -23.94 5.25 -7.42
CA ASN A 93 -25.16 5.47 -6.64
C ASN A 93 -26.38 5.68 -7.56
N GLN A 94 -26.25 6.50 -8.60
CA GLN A 94 -27.33 6.71 -9.57
C GLN A 94 -27.82 5.41 -10.21
N ARG A 95 -26.92 4.46 -10.48
CA ARG A 95 -27.26 3.15 -11.05
C ARG A 95 -27.88 2.21 -10.01
N CYS A 96 -27.42 2.26 -8.76
CA CYS A 96 -27.80 1.32 -7.71
C CYS A 96 -29.02 1.73 -6.87
N ARG A 97 -29.36 3.03 -6.84
CA ARG A 97 -30.29 3.63 -5.86
C ARG A 97 -31.71 3.09 -5.85
N ASN A 98 -32.18 2.45 -6.92
CA ASN A 98 -33.58 2.03 -7.06
C ASN A 98 -33.83 0.58 -6.60
N MET A 99 -32.81 -0.13 -6.12
CA MET A 99 -32.94 -1.51 -5.65
C MET A 99 -32.68 -1.60 -4.15
N ASP A 100 -33.69 -2.07 -3.42
CA ASP A 100 -33.54 -2.48 -2.04
C ASP A 100 -32.98 -3.90 -2.00
N LEU A 101 -31.71 -4.05 -1.64
CA LEU A 101 -30.98 -5.31 -1.70
C LEU A 101 -31.54 -6.37 -0.74
N ASN A 102 -32.37 -5.98 0.25
CA ASN A 102 -33.08 -6.94 1.10
C ASN A 102 -34.15 -7.75 0.36
N THR A 103 -34.62 -7.29 -0.80
CA THR A 103 -35.61 -8.03 -1.59
C THR A 103 -34.97 -9.19 -2.37
N LEU A 104 -33.64 -9.23 -2.44
CA LEU A 104 -32.90 -10.30 -3.11
C LEU A 104 -32.69 -11.48 -2.17
N ARG A 105 -32.80 -12.71 -2.71
CA ARG A 105 -32.91 -13.92 -1.89
C ARG A 105 -31.64 -14.20 -1.10
N ASP A 106 -30.49 -14.11 -1.76
CA ASP A 106 -29.21 -14.58 -1.27
C ASP A 106 -28.05 -13.66 -1.70
N GLY A 107 -26.85 -13.92 -1.17
CA GLY A 107 -25.67 -13.14 -1.50
C GLY A 107 -25.29 -13.18 -2.99
N PHE A 108 -25.62 -14.26 -3.71
CA PHE A 108 -25.33 -14.37 -5.15
C PHE A 108 -26.22 -13.43 -5.96
N GLU A 109 -27.51 -13.31 -5.63
CA GLU A 109 -28.40 -12.35 -6.30
C GLU A 109 -27.99 -10.90 -6.02
N VAL A 110 -27.56 -10.59 -4.79
CA VAL A 110 -27.00 -9.26 -4.46
C VAL A 110 -25.74 -8.97 -5.27
N TYR A 111 -24.78 -9.90 -5.29
CA TYR A 111 -23.57 -9.81 -6.12
C TYR A 111 -23.93 -9.55 -7.58
N LYS A 112 -24.80 -10.39 -8.16
CA LYS A 112 -25.16 -10.31 -9.57
C LYS A 112 -25.80 -8.97 -9.91
N TYR A 113 -26.72 -8.50 -9.06
CA TYR A 113 -27.37 -7.21 -9.27
C TYR A 113 -26.34 -6.07 -9.27
N ILE A 114 -25.47 -6.01 -8.26
CA ILE A 114 -24.48 -4.93 -8.12
C ILE A 114 -23.45 -5.00 -9.26
N TYR A 115 -22.96 -6.19 -9.60
CA TYR A 115 -22.00 -6.40 -10.69
C TYR A 115 -22.56 -5.94 -12.04
N ASP A 116 -23.76 -6.41 -12.40
CA ASP A 116 -24.35 -6.17 -13.71
C ASP A 116 -24.90 -4.74 -13.86
N ASN A 117 -25.50 -4.19 -12.79
CA ASN A 117 -26.26 -2.93 -12.89
C ASN A 117 -25.54 -1.73 -12.28
N CYS A 118 -24.88 -1.91 -11.14
CA CYS A 118 -24.27 -0.79 -10.41
C CYS A 118 -22.86 -0.52 -10.94
N PHE A 119 -22.01 -1.54 -11.00
CA PHE A 119 -20.70 -1.45 -11.65
C PHE A 119 -20.83 -1.41 -13.18
N GLY A 120 -21.64 -2.30 -13.75
CA GLY A 120 -21.70 -2.51 -15.20
C GLY A 120 -20.53 -3.37 -15.71
N GLY A 121 -20.05 -4.29 -14.87
CA GLY A 121 -18.80 -5.03 -15.05
C GLY A 121 -17.63 -4.44 -14.26
N LEU A 122 -16.57 -5.24 -14.10
CA LEU A 122 -15.30 -4.84 -13.49
C LEU A 122 -14.17 -4.85 -14.53
N PRO A 123 -13.11 -4.03 -14.36
CA PRO A 123 -12.86 -3.13 -13.23
C PRO A 123 -13.76 -1.88 -13.24
N TYR A 124 -14.08 -1.36 -12.05
CA TYR A 124 -14.79 -0.09 -11.87
C TYR A 124 -13.87 0.92 -11.18
N SER A 125 -13.74 2.11 -11.73
CA SER A 125 -12.83 3.14 -11.22
C SER A 125 -13.55 4.46 -11.02
N GLY A 126 -13.04 5.26 -10.08
CA GLY A 126 -13.56 6.59 -9.80
C GLY A 126 -12.61 7.38 -8.91
N SER A 127 -13.13 8.47 -8.36
CA SER A 127 -12.45 9.24 -7.32
C SER A 127 -13.40 9.65 -6.20
N THR A 128 -12.84 9.80 -5.01
CA THR A 128 -13.53 10.34 -3.84
C THR A 128 -12.56 11.22 -3.03
N ASN A 129 -13.10 12.03 -2.13
CA ASN A 129 -12.32 12.94 -1.31
C ASN A 129 -12.58 12.64 0.17
N HIS A 130 -11.52 12.49 0.93
CA HIS A 130 -11.55 12.37 2.38
C HIS A 130 -11.16 13.70 3.00
N ILE A 131 -12.02 14.20 3.90
CA ILE A 131 -11.70 15.33 4.78
C ILE A 131 -11.91 14.87 6.22
N GLY A 132 -10.85 14.92 7.02
CA GLY A 132 -10.92 14.44 8.39
C GLY A 132 -9.57 14.01 8.95
N THR A 133 -9.61 13.00 9.81
CA THR A 133 -8.43 12.45 10.48
C THR A 133 -7.57 11.72 9.46
N ALA A 134 -6.24 11.88 9.51
CA ALA A 134 -5.35 11.12 8.65
C ALA A 134 -5.45 9.60 8.93
N ILE A 135 -5.80 8.82 7.91
CA ILE A 135 -5.93 7.36 8.00
C ILE A 135 -4.80 6.71 7.21
N ARG A 136 -4.06 5.80 7.85
CA ARG A 136 -2.95 5.08 7.22
C ARG A 136 -3.40 3.90 6.37
N ASN A 137 -4.56 3.32 6.70
CA ASN A 137 -5.15 2.16 6.01
C ASN A 137 -6.43 2.59 5.28
N GLU A 138 -6.32 3.59 4.41
CA GLU A 138 -7.46 4.03 3.63
C GLU A 138 -7.94 2.91 2.70
N CYS A 139 -9.26 2.84 2.53
CA CYS A 139 -9.92 1.83 1.73
C CYS A 139 -11.12 2.45 1.02
N VAL A 140 -11.10 2.49 -0.31
CA VAL A 140 -12.27 2.89 -1.12
C VAL A 140 -12.89 1.64 -1.70
N THR A 141 -14.13 1.32 -1.31
CA THR A 141 -14.77 0.06 -1.67
C THR A 141 -16.30 0.17 -1.60
N LEU A 142 -17.00 -0.97 -1.70
CA LEU A 142 -18.45 -1.08 -1.53
C LEU A 142 -18.86 -0.99 -0.05
N PHE A 143 -19.86 -0.18 0.22
CA PHE A 143 -20.49 -0.02 1.54
C PHE A 143 -22.00 -0.26 1.44
N LEU A 144 -22.59 -0.75 2.53
CA LEU A 144 -24.01 -1.00 2.70
C LEU A 144 -24.62 0.03 3.66
N THR A 145 -25.79 0.56 3.30
CA THR A 145 -26.47 1.64 4.02
C THR A 145 -27.98 1.45 4.03
N PRO A 146 -28.72 2.02 5.00
CA PRO A 146 -30.18 1.94 5.05
C PRO A 146 -30.89 2.85 4.04
N THR A 147 -30.18 3.77 3.39
CA THR A 147 -30.73 4.70 2.38
C THR A 147 -29.82 4.72 1.14
N PRO A 148 -30.35 4.99 -0.07
CA PRO A 148 -29.55 4.92 -1.29
C PRO A 148 -28.29 5.78 -1.30
N ASN A 149 -28.33 6.96 -0.68
CA ASN A 149 -27.19 7.85 -0.54
C ASN A 149 -26.79 8.04 0.93
N GLY A 150 -26.83 6.98 1.73
CA GLY A 150 -26.41 7.05 3.12
C GLY A 150 -24.90 7.31 3.25
N GLY A 151 -24.52 8.05 4.29
CA GLY A 151 -23.15 8.06 4.81
C GLY A 151 -23.00 7.07 5.98
N ASN A 152 -21.79 6.92 6.51
CA ASN A 152 -21.49 6.06 7.67
C ASN A 152 -21.91 4.59 7.50
N GLY A 153 -21.95 4.11 6.25
CA GLY A 153 -22.30 2.73 5.93
C GLY A 153 -21.29 1.72 6.47
N ASP A 154 -21.69 0.46 6.45
CA ASP A 154 -20.83 -0.67 6.78
C ASP A 154 -20.11 -1.18 5.54
N MET A 155 -18.79 -1.35 5.63
CA MET A 155 -18.01 -1.94 4.54
C MET A 155 -18.59 -3.30 4.18
N TYR A 156 -18.68 -3.59 2.87
CA TYR A 156 -19.28 -4.83 2.39
C TYR A 156 -18.55 -6.05 2.98
N PRO A 157 -19.26 -7.07 3.51
CA PRO A 157 -18.62 -8.25 4.09
C PRO A 157 -17.70 -8.96 3.10
N GLY A 158 -16.43 -9.13 3.48
CA GLY A 158 -15.41 -9.75 2.60
C GLY A 158 -14.72 -8.78 1.64
N ALA A 159 -14.99 -7.47 1.73
CA ALA A 159 -14.20 -6.49 1.00
C ALA A 159 -12.76 -6.43 1.52
N ILE A 160 -11.82 -6.45 0.58
CA ILE A 160 -10.37 -6.42 0.81
C ILE A 160 -9.82 -5.20 0.08
N CYS A 161 -9.12 -4.36 0.82
CA CYS A 161 -8.42 -3.22 0.27
C CYS A 161 -6.93 -3.51 0.13
N GLY A 162 -6.40 -3.23 -1.05
CA GLY A 162 -4.96 -3.17 -1.29
C GLY A 162 -4.33 -2.05 -0.46
N VAL A 163 -3.03 -2.14 -0.25
CA VAL A 163 -2.28 -1.10 0.45
C VAL A 163 -2.42 0.20 -0.34
N SER A 164 -3.04 1.21 0.28
CA SER A 164 -3.13 2.53 -0.32
C SER A 164 -1.72 3.06 -0.54
N PRO A 165 -1.36 3.51 -1.76
CA PRO A 165 -0.10 4.20 -1.96
C PRO A 165 -0.05 5.42 -1.05
N PRO A 166 1.11 5.72 -0.44
CA PRO A 166 1.29 6.96 0.31
C PRO A 166 0.89 8.17 -0.57
N PRO A 167 0.35 9.25 0.02
CA PRO A 167 0.01 10.46 -0.74
C PRO A 167 1.20 11.02 -1.53
N GLY A 168 2.42 10.85 -1.00
CA GLY A 168 3.68 11.28 -1.61
C GLY A 168 4.17 10.43 -2.79
N GLY A 169 3.44 9.38 -3.20
CA GLY A 169 3.88 8.42 -4.23
C GLY A 169 4.79 7.32 -3.69
N ILE A 170 5.32 6.49 -4.59
CA ILE A 170 6.28 5.43 -4.29
C ILE A 170 7.56 5.74 -5.06
N CYS A 171 8.70 5.64 -4.38
CA CYS A 171 10.01 5.77 -4.98
C CYS A 171 10.84 4.52 -4.69
N SER A 172 11.71 4.15 -5.63
CA SER A 172 12.67 3.07 -5.44
C SER A 172 14.01 3.45 -6.05
N PHE A 173 15.08 2.87 -5.51
CA PHE A 173 16.30 2.68 -6.29
C PHE A 173 16.02 1.72 -7.46
N ASP A 174 16.90 1.71 -8.45
CA ASP A 174 16.87 0.72 -9.52
C ASP A 174 16.87 -0.70 -8.92
N LEU A 175 15.81 -1.46 -9.20
CA LEU A 175 15.58 -2.78 -8.61
C LEU A 175 16.51 -3.83 -9.21
N ASP A 176 17.02 -3.61 -10.42
CA ASP A 176 17.98 -4.51 -11.06
C ASP A 176 19.39 -4.33 -10.48
N ARG A 177 19.66 -3.15 -9.90
CA ARG A 177 20.92 -2.80 -9.23
C ARG A 177 20.66 -1.96 -7.96
N PRO A 178 20.13 -2.58 -6.88
CA PRO A 178 19.71 -1.86 -5.67
C PRO A 178 20.89 -1.36 -4.82
N GLY A 179 22.13 -1.52 -5.28
CA GLY A 179 23.34 -1.11 -4.58
C GLY A 179 24.42 -0.60 -5.53
N ALA A 180 25.48 -0.03 -4.94
CA ALA A 180 26.63 0.49 -5.66
C ALA A 180 27.91 -0.13 -5.11
N VAL A 181 28.85 -0.46 -6.00
CA VAL A 181 30.17 -0.99 -5.63
C VAL A 181 31.23 0.05 -5.95
N LEU A 182 31.76 0.70 -4.92
CA LEU A 182 32.79 1.73 -5.03
C LEU A 182 34.17 1.09 -4.92
N ASN A 183 34.78 0.77 -6.06
CA ASN A 183 36.08 0.10 -6.10
C ASN A 183 37.24 1.10 -6.25
N HIS A 184 38.05 1.24 -5.20
CA HIS A 184 39.24 2.09 -5.17
C HIS A 184 40.47 1.48 -5.88
N GLN A 185 40.35 0.26 -6.41
CA GLN A 185 41.44 -0.49 -7.04
C GLN A 185 42.63 -0.68 -6.08
N LYS A 186 43.82 -0.96 -6.64
CA LYS A 186 45.07 -0.92 -5.88
C LYS A 186 45.48 0.52 -5.69
N VAL A 187 45.72 0.91 -4.45
CA VAL A 187 46.14 2.26 -4.07
C VAL A 187 47.46 2.16 -3.33
N GLU A 188 48.48 2.86 -3.82
CA GLU A 188 49.77 2.98 -3.16
C GLU A 188 49.64 3.77 -1.85
N GLU A 189 50.49 3.50 -0.86
CA GLU A 189 50.39 4.09 0.49
C GLU A 189 50.35 5.62 0.47
N ASN A 190 51.19 6.24 -0.36
CA ASN A 190 51.27 7.70 -0.51
C ASN A 190 50.06 8.32 -1.25
N ALA A 191 49.22 7.50 -1.87
CA ALA A 191 48.06 7.91 -2.64
C ALA A 191 46.73 7.54 -1.97
N ILE A 192 46.75 6.97 -0.76
CA ILE A 192 45.51 6.59 -0.04
C ILE A 192 44.65 7.81 0.24
N ASN A 193 45.21 8.83 0.89
CA ASN A 193 44.44 9.98 1.33
C ASN A 193 43.96 10.81 0.13
N GLY A 194 42.65 10.95 -0.03
CA GLY A 194 42.02 11.65 -1.15
C GLY A 194 41.75 10.78 -2.38
N ASN A 195 42.09 9.49 -2.38
CA ASN A 195 41.72 8.58 -3.47
C ASN A 195 40.19 8.44 -3.56
N GLN A 196 39.64 8.49 -4.76
CA GLN A 196 38.20 8.52 -5.00
C GLN A 196 37.71 7.33 -5.83
N ALA A 197 36.53 6.85 -5.49
CA ALA A 197 35.73 5.94 -6.32
C ALA A 197 34.29 6.46 -6.37
N SER A 198 33.60 6.26 -7.49
CA SER A 198 32.23 6.76 -7.67
C SER A 198 31.37 5.86 -8.54
N GLU A 199 30.07 5.87 -8.26
CA GLU A 199 29.02 5.15 -8.99
C GLU A 199 27.76 6.00 -9.03
N TYR A 200 26.87 5.74 -9.99
CA TYR A 200 25.57 6.41 -10.04
C TYR A 200 24.50 5.58 -9.31
N LEU A 201 23.78 6.22 -8.39
CA LEU A 201 22.53 5.71 -7.87
C LEU A 201 21.40 6.16 -8.79
N THR A 202 20.69 5.20 -9.37
CA THR A 202 19.50 5.46 -10.18
C THR A 202 18.26 5.28 -9.31
N MET A 203 17.31 6.20 -9.42
CA MET A 203 16.04 6.18 -8.69
C MET A 203 14.88 6.57 -9.57
N LYS A 204 13.69 6.06 -9.26
CA LYS A 204 12.45 6.37 -9.99
C LYS A 204 11.31 6.53 -9.00
N CYS A 205 10.46 7.51 -9.26
CA CYS A 205 9.25 7.76 -8.49
C CYS A 205 7.99 7.65 -9.35
N SER A 206 6.90 7.22 -8.74
CA SER A 206 5.58 7.16 -9.35
C SER A 206 4.86 8.51 -9.40
N LYS A 207 5.47 9.56 -8.83
CA LYS A 207 4.99 10.94 -8.79
C LYS A 207 6.17 11.90 -8.75
N ASP A 208 5.95 13.14 -9.18
CA ASP A 208 6.83 14.26 -8.93
C ASP A 208 6.98 14.44 -7.42
N THR A 209 8.18 14.24 -6.89
CA THR A 209 8.44 14.35 -5.45
C THR A 209 9.91 14.63 -5.18
N THR A 210 10.21 15.07 -3.95
CA THR A 210 11.58 15.16 -3.45
C THR A 210 11.82 13.96 -2.54
N VAL A 211 12.86 13.20 -2.83
CA VAL A 211 13.36 12.15 -1.94
C VAL A 211 14.54 12.68 -1.16
N ARG A 212 14.74 12.19 0.07
CA ARG A 212 15.97 12.38 0.83
C ARG A 212 16.75 11.10 0.90
N ILE A 213 18.04 11.20 0.63
CA ILE A 213 18.96 10.07 0.66
C ILE A 213 20.01 10.31 1.72
N TYR A 214 20.21 9.33 2.60
CA TYR A 214 21.20 9.39 3.67
C TYR A 214 21.79 8.01 3.95
N SER A 215 22.88 7.97 4.71
CA SER A 215 23.49 6.74 5.19
C SER A 215 23.65 6.76 6.72
N VAL A 216 23.81 5.57 7.30
CA VAL A 216 24.08 5.41 8.74
C VAL A 216 25.60 5.48 8.97
N THR A 217 26.16 6.68 8.89
CA THR A 217 27.59 7.00 9.12
C THR A 217 27.80 7.80 10.41
N ASP A 218 29.07 8.10 10.75
CA ASP A 218 29.38 9.14 11.73
C ASP A 218 28.93 10.54 11.27
N SER A 219 29.07 11.54 12.16
CA SER A 219 28.67 12.94 11.88
C SER A 219 29.49 13.64 10.79
N SER A 220 30.49 12.97 10.22
CA SER A 220 31.33 13.47 9.14
C SER A 220 31.15 12.66 7.85
N ALA A 221 30.08 11.86 7.77
CA ALA A 221 29.80 10.90 6.71
C ALA A 221 30.92 9.87 6.51
N ARG A 222 31.67 9.54 7.57
CA ARG A 222 32.76 8.58 7.51
C ARG A 222 32.30 7.19 7.92
N LEU A 223 32.77 6.22 7.15
CA LEU A 223 32.75 4.80 7.46
C LEU A 223 34.18 4.36 7.74
N ARG A 224 34.41 3.70 8.86
CA ARG A 224 35.70 3.09 9.18
C ARG A 224 35.86 1.79 8.39
N LEU A 225 36.94 1.68 7.63
CA LEU A 225 37.29 0.46 6.88
C LEU A 225 38.25 -0.43 7.69
N LYS A 226 39.22 0.19 8.40
CA LYS A 226 40.14 -0.48 9.34
C LYS A 226 40.68 0.51 10.37
N ASN A 227 41.63 0.11 11.20
CA ASN A 227 42.44 1.05 11.99
C ASN A 227 43.07 2.09 11.07
N ASN A 228 42.91 3.36 11.43
CA ASN A 228 43.44 4.52 10.71
C ASN A 228 42.98 4.70 9.26
N LEU A 229 42.06 3.89 8.74
CA LEU A 229 41.56 3.98 7.36
C LEU A 229 40.04 4.14 7.37
N TYR A 230 39.59 5.21 6.75
CA TYR A 230 38.19 5.59 6.62
C TYR A 230 37.86 5.87 5.16
N THR A 231 36.57 5.84 4.84
CA THR A 231 36.04 6.48 3.65
C THR A 231 34.99 7.50 4.04
N ARG A 232 35.00 8.66 3.39
CA ARG A 232 33.95 9.67 3.45
C ARG A 232 33.02 9.53 2.26
N LEU A 233 31.72 9.47 2.53
CA LEU A 233 30.68 9.33 1.51
C LEU A 233 30.01 10.67 1.20
N THR A 234 29.86 10.94 -0.08
CA THR A 234 29.11 12.09 -0.58
C THR A 234 28.15 11.68 -1.69
N LEU A 235 27.04 12.40 -1.81
CA LEU A 235 26.08 12.27 -2.89
C LEU A 235 25.89 13.63 -3.56
N ASN A 236 26.19 13.73 -4.86
CA ASN A 236 26.26 15.01 -5.58
C ASN A 236 27.13 16.06 -4.85
N ASN A 237 28.22 15.61 -4.23
CA ASN A 237 29.17 16.41 -3.41
C ASN A 237 28.63 16.91 -2.06
N TYR A 238 27.43 16.51 -1.63
CA TYR A 238 26.93 16.75 -0.27
C TYR A 238 27.27 15.57 0.64
N LEU A 239 27.54 15.83 1.92
CA LEU A 239 27.80 14.78 2.89
C LEU A 239 26.59 13.84 2.99
N LEU A 240 26.85 12.54 2.91
CA LEU A 240 25.81 11.53 2.95
C LEU A 240 25.63 11.00 4.39
N ASP A 241 25.14 11.82 5.30
CA ASP A 241 24.90 11.44 6.70
C ASP A 241 23.46 11.75 7.15
N ALA A 242 22.96 10.97 8.10
CA ALA A 242 21.60 11.14 8.62
C ALA A 242 21.45 12.37 9.56
N ARG A 243 22.54 12.88 10.15
CA ARG A 243 22.48 14.00 11.12
C ARG A 243 22.31 15.35 10.44
N SER A 244 22.84 15.52 9.23
CA SER A 244 22.63 16.69 8.38
C SER A 244 21.25 16.71 7.69
N GLY A 245 20.44 15.67 7.89
CA GLY A 245 19.11 15.54 7.30
C GLY A 245 19.10 14.86 5.93
N GLY A 246 20.26 14.38 5.45
CA GLY A 246 20.38 13.74 4.15
C GLY A 246 20.40 14.72 2.98
N VAL A 247 20.55 14.17 1.77
CA VAL A 247 20.64 14.93 0.52
C VAL A 247 19.28 14.89 -0.19
N PRO A 248 18.62 16.05 -0.38
CA PRO A 248 17.34 16.11 -1.11
C PRO A 248 17.57 16.02 -2.61
N ILE A 249 16.74 15.24 -3.30
CA ILE A 249 16.78 15.03 -4.75
C ILE A 249 15.35 15.09 -5.29
N TYR A 250 15.10 16.01 -6.20
CA TYR A 250 13.83 16.04 -6.93
C TYR A 250 13.81 14.94 -8.00
N VAL A 251 12.75 14.13 -8.02
CA VAL A 251 12.56 13.05 -8.99
C VAL A 251 11.23 13.27 -9.70
N ARG A 252 11.28 13.29 -11.03
CA ARG A 252 10.10 13.46 -11.88
C ARG A 252 9.35 12.14 -12.03
N GLU A 253 8.03 12.20 -12.02
CA GLU A 253 7.11 11.09 -12.25
C GLU A 253 7.50 10.30 -13.49
N GLY A 254 7.72 8.99 -13.33
CA GLY A 254 7.94 8.08 -14.44
C GLY A 254 9.33 8.16 -15.10
N TYR A 255 10.15 9.16 -14.77
CA TYR A 255 11.49 9.34 -15.32
C TYR A 255 12.57 8.97 -14.29
N PRO A 256 13.53 8.09 -14.64
CA PRO A 256 14.69 7.86 -13.78
C PRO A 256 15.49 9.14 -13.56
N ASN A 257 15.95 9.35 -12.33
CA ASN A 257 16.95 10.35 -11.98
C ASN A 257 18.22 9.64 -11.45
N THR A 258 19.38 10.27 -11.62
CA THR A 258 20.67 9.73 -11.18
C THR A 258 21.36 10.68 -10.21
N ALA A 259 22.06 10.10 -9.24
CA ALA A 259 22.85 10.83 -8.25
C ALA A 259 24.24 10.21 -8.12
N LEU A 260 25.29 11.03 -8.17
CA LEU A 260 26.67 10.55 -8.10
C LEU A 260 27.05 10.26 -6.65
N LEU A 261 27.15 8.99 -6.30
CA LEU A 261 27.68 8.52 -5.03
C LEU A 261 29.21 8.45 -5.15
N LYS A 262 29.91 9.07 -4.21
CA LYS A 262 31.38 9.12 -4.19
C LYS A 262 31.91 8.74 -2.82
N SER A 263 32.92 7.88 -2.83
CA SER A 263 33.74 7.47 -1.69
C SER A 263 35.11 8.11 -1.82
N THR A 264 35.60 8.75 -0.75
CA THR A 264 36.94 9.34 -0.69
C THR A 264 37.69 8.74 0.50
N LEU A 265 38.83 8.09 0.25
CA LEU A 265 39.63 7.48 1.31
C LEU A 265 40.33 8.55 2.16
N GLU A 266 40.41 8.28 3.46
CA GLU A 266 41.04 9.15 4.45
C GLU A 266 41.84 8.33 5.44
N THR A 267 43.00 8.86 5.84
CA THR A 267 43.84 8.24 6.85
C THR A 267 44.02 9.12 8.08
N THR A 268 44.14 8.49 9.25
CA THR A 268 44.49 9.19 10.52
C THR A 268 45.85 8.78 11.07
N GLY A 269 46.62 8.00 10.29
CA GLY A 269 47.90 7.42 10.67
C GLY A 269 48.32 6.35 9.66
N PRO A 270 49.40 5.58 9.95
CA PRO A 270 49.85 4.49 9.09
C PRO A 270 48.76 3.44 8.86
N VAL A 271 48.71 2.89 7.65
CA VAL A 271 47.76 1.86 7.23
C VAL A 271 48.54 0.61 6.82
N GLU A 272 48.28 -0.52 7.49
CA GLU A 272 48.93 -1.79 7.15
C GLU A 272 48.55 -2.25 5.73
N PRO A 273 49.49 -2.73 4.90
CA PRO A 273 49.16 -3.25 3.58
C PRO A 273 48.14 -4.39 3.62
N GLY A 274 47.21 -4.41 2.66
CA GLY A 274 46.22 -5.48 2.54
C GLY A 274 44.99 -5.08 1.74
N SER A 275 44.02 -5.99 1.67
CA SER A 275 42.72 -5.74 1.06
C SER A 275 41.73 -5.21 2.11
N PHE A 276 40.93 -4.21 1.73
CA PHE A 276 39.94 -3.60 2.60
C PHE A 276 38.56 -3.60 1.94
N PHE A 277 37.54 -3.79 2.77
CA PHE A 277 36.15 -3.78 2.35
C PHE A 277 35.31 -3.09 3.44
N GLY A 278 34.28 -2.39 3.02
CA GLY A 278 33.30 -1.75 3.90
C GLY A 278 31.91 -1.88 3.31
N ASN A 279 30.91 -2.03 4.17
CA ASN A 279 29.52 -2.11 3.77
C ASN A 279 28.73 -1.05 4.53
N ILE A 280 27.77 -0.44 3.85
CA ILE A 280 26.86 0.53 4.47
C ILE A 280 25.50 0.51 3.79
N SER A 281 24.46 0.80 4.56
CA SER A 281 23.11 1.00 4.04
C SER A 281 22.90 2.45 3.63
N ILE A 282 22.41 2.63 2.41
CA ILE A 282 21.88 3.89 1.91
C ILE A 282 20.35 3.80 1.98
N ILE A 283 19.72 4.80 2.57
CA ILE A 283 18.29 4.84 2.82
C ILE A 283 17.70 6.00 2.03
N MET A 284 16.56 5.75 1.40
CA MET A 284 15.73 6.75 0.74
C MET A 284 14.44 6.93 1.53
N THR A 285 14.08 8.18 1.78
CA THR A 285 12.75 8.56 2.30
C THR A 285 12.08 9.52 1.34
N ILE A 286 10.76 9.49 1.31
CA ILE A 286 9.95 10.46 0.56
C ILE A 286 9.58 11.58 1.54
N ASP A 287 9.82 12.82 1.14
CA ASP A 287 9.46 14.02 1.93
C ASP A 287 7.95 14.30 1.90
#